data_AF-A0A9N9J986-F1
#
_entry.id   AF-A0A9N9J986-F1
#
_cell.length_a   1.000
_cell.length_b   1.000
_cell.length_c   1.000
_cell.angle_alpha   90.00
_cell.angle_beta   90.00
_cell.angle_gamma   90.00
#
_symmetry.space_group_name_H-M   'P 1'
#
loop_
_entity.id
_entity.type
_entity.pdbx_description
1 polymer ?
#
loop_
_entity_poly.entity_id
_entity_poly.type
_entity_poly.pdbx_seq_one_letter_code
_entity_poly.pdbx_strand_id
1 'polypeptide(L)'
;RRPSSAIQKSSLDHQCIARAEKRKDTLKHIQKSVEQRWENLRLNPKKMINSVLDRPRKSIVMDHLISENISGDITITTDKDEIKNKVRNHFYNWTSKRNTDILLMNKWAEFYNPLPDVDVNWYNSLLLNVEIDELIETITSLPNKKAPGQSNLQYEWFKHLPMAGLEQSMQVMRIRLKVLD
;
A
#
# COMPACT_ATOMS: atom_id res chain seq x y z
N ARG A 1 -0.04 8.71 -65.61
CA ARG A 1 -1.38 9.38 -65.64
C ARG A 1 -1.85 9.55 -64.20
N ARG A 2 -2.01 10.78 -63.70
CA ARG A 2 -2.64 10.99 -62.38
C ARG A 2 -4.12 10.61 -62.49
N PRO A 3 -4.70 9.90 -61.52
CA PRO A 3 -6.12 9.56 -61.54
C PRO A 3 -6.96 10.84 -61.57
N SER A 4 -8.09 10.79 -62.29
CA SER A 4 -9.03 11.93 -62.44
C SER A 4 -9.39 12.51 -61.07
N SER A 5 -9.56 13.83 -60.99
CA SER A 5 -9.91 14.56 -59.76
C SER A 5 -11.17 14.01 -59.07
N ALA A 6 -12.10 13.46 -59.84
CA ALA A 6 -13.29 12.79 -59.33
C ALA A 6 -12.98 11.48 -58.57
N ILE A 7 -12.01 10.70 -59.05
CA ILE A 7 -11.59 9.42 -58.43
C ILE A 7 -10.83 9.68 -57.12
N GLN A 8 -10.04 10.76 -57.08
CA GLN A 8 -9.34 11.14 -55.84
C GLN A 8 -10.32 11.61 -54.77
N LYS A 9 -11.35 12.39 -55.14
CA LYS A 9 -12.42 12.81 -54.23
C LYS A 9 -13.23 11.64 -53.68
N SER A 10 -13.67 10.71 -54.52
CA SER A 10 -14.41 9.53 -54.05
C SER A 10 -13.59 8.64 -53.12
N SER A 11 -12.29 8.46 -53.39
CA SER A 11 -11.39 7.72 -52.51
C SER A 11 -11.23 8.39 -51.13
N LEU A 12 -11.12 9.72 -51.10
CA LEU A 12 -11.08 10.49 -49.84
C LEU A 12 -12.40 10.35 -49.06
N ASP A 13 -13.55 10.40 -49.73
CA ASP A 13 -14.85 10.20 -49.09
C ASP A 13 -14.98 8.81 -48.47
N HIS A 14 -14.58 7.75 -49.19
CA HIS A 14 -14.58 6.39 -48.63
C HIS A 14 -13.66 6.27 -47.41
N GLN A 15 -12.49 6.91 -47.42
CA GLN A 15 -11.61 6.93 -46.24
C GLN A 15 -12.23 7.70 -45.06
N CYS A 16 -12.93 8.80 -45.32
CA CYS A 16 -13.63 9.56 -44.29
C CYS A 16 -14.75 8.72 -43.65
N ILE A 17 -15.53 8.00 -44.47
CA ILE A 17 -16.59 7.09 -43.99
C ILE A 17 -15.98 5.97 -43.13
N ALA A 18 -14.94 5.29 -43.61
CA ALA A 18 -14.28 4.20 -42.87
C ALA A 18 -13.70 4.69 -41.52
N ARG A 19 -13.14 5.91 -41.48
CA ARG A 19 -12.66 6.51 -40.22
C ARG A 19 -13.80 6.84 -39.26
N ALA A 20 -14.94 7.31 -39.77
CA ALA A 20 -16.12 7.61 -38.96
C ALA A 20 -16.73 6.34 -38.37
N GLU A 21 -16.80 5.25 -39.14
CA GLU A 21 -17.26 3.94 -38.68
C GLU A 21 -16.34 3.38 -37.58
N LYS A 22 -15.02 3.40 -37.80
CA LYS A 22 -14.06 2.98 -36.78
C LYS A 22 -14.20 3.78 -35.49
N ARG A 23 -14.38 5.10 -35.58
CA ARG A 23 -14.65 5.95 -34.40
C ARG A 23 -15.92 5.53 -33.68
N LYS A 24 -17.01 5.29 -34.42
CA LYS A 24 -18.28 4.83 -33.86
C LYS A 24 -18.12 3.52 -33.10
N ASP A 25 -17.37 2.58 -33.65
CA ASP A 25 -17.12 1.29 -33.00
C ASP A 25 -16.24 1.43 -31.75
N THR A 26 -15.20 2.27 -31.80
CA THR A 26 -14.39 2.57 -30.61
C THR A 26 -15.24 3.19 -29.49
N LEU A 27 -16.14 4.10 -29.81
CA LEU A 27 -17.03 4.73 -28.82
C LEU A 27 -17.98 3.71 -28.19
N LYS A 28 -18.56 2.81 -28.98
CA LYS A 28 -19.38 1.70 -28.46
C LYS A 28 -18.58 0.81 -27.50
N HIS A 29 -17.34 0.47 -27.84
CA HIS A 29 -16.48 -0.33 -26.98
C HIS A 29 -16.14 0.40 -25.68
N ILE A 30 -15.88 1.71 -25.73
CA ILE A 30 -15.64 2.54 -24.55
C ILE A 30 -16.90 2.53 -23.66
N GLN A 31 -18.07 2.80 -24.23
CA GLN A 31 -19.32 2.83 -23.47
C GLN A 31 -19.61 1.49 -22.79
N LYS A 32 -19.49 0.39 -23.53
CA LYS A 32 -19.65 -0.97 -22.97
C LYS A 32 -18.67 -1.24 -21.83
N SER A 33 -17.43 -0.78 -21.96
CA SER A 33 -16.41 -0.95 -20.92
C SER A 33 -16.72 -0.12 -19.67
N VAL A 34 -17.29 1.08 -19.84
CA VAL A 34 -17.77 1.92 -18.75
C VAL A 34 -18.91 1.23 -18.00
N GLU A 35 -19.96 0.78 -18.71
CA GLU A 35 -21.09 0.06 -18.12
C GLU A 35 -20.65 -1.18 -17.35
N GLN A 36 -19.76 -1.99 -17.95
CA GLN A 36 -19.21 -3.17 -17.27
C GLN A 36 -18.44 -2.81 -16.01
N ARG A 37 -17.76 -1.65 -15.98
CA ARG A 37 -17.04 -1.17 -14.80
C ARG A 37 -17.98 -0.73 -13.69
N TRP A 38 -19.10 -0.07 -14.01
CA TRP A 38 -20.16 0.26 -13.05
C TRP A 38 -20.77 -1.00 -12.42
N GLU A 39 -21.09 -2.00 -13.25
CA GLU A 39 -21.59 -3.28 -12.76
C GLU A 39 -20.58 -4.00 -11.87
N ASN A 40 -19.30 -4.02 -12.27
CA ASN A 40 -18.25 -4.58 -11.43
C ASN A 40 -18.10 -3.81 -10.11
N LEU A 41 -18.26 -2.49 -10.09
CA LEU A 41 -18.19 -1.70 -8.85
C LEU A 41 -19.28 -2.13 -7.86
N ARG A 42 -20.49 -2.43 -8.35
CA ARG A 42 -21.64 -2.85 -7.53
C ARG A 42 -21.58 -4.31 -7.11
N LEU A 43 -21.27 -5.21 -8.04
CA LEU A 43 -21.42 -6.66 -7.85
C LEU A 43 -20.10 -7.38 -7.54
N ASN A 44 -18.96 -6.87 -8.02
CA ASN A 44 -17.66 -7.52 -7.82
C ASN A 44 -16.51 -6.50 -7.72
N PRO A 45 -16.36 -5.83 -6.55
CA PRO A 45 -15.35 -4.81 -6.34
C PRO A 45 -13.93 -5.31 -6.63
N LYS A 46 -13.64 -6.59 -6.35
CA LYS A 46 -12.34 -7.20 -6.64
C LYS A 46 -12.03 -7.20 -8.14
N LYS A 47 -13.00 -7.53 -9.00
CA LYS A 47 -12.81 -7.50 -10.46
C LYS A 47 -12.62 -6.07 -10.97
N MET A 48 -13.37 -5.11 -10.42
CA MET A 48 -13.19 -3.68 -10.72
C MET A 48 -11.78 -3.22 -10.36
N ILE A 49 -11.35 -3.43 -9.12
CA ILE A 49 -10.02 -3.06 -8.62
C ILE A 49 -8.91 -3.65 -9.49
N ASN A 50 -8.99 -4.95 -9.82
CA ASN A 50 -7.99 -5.58 -10.69
C ASN A 50 -7.95 -4.97 -12.10
N SER A 51 -9.11 -4.63 -12.68
CA SER A 51 -9.19 -4.00 -14.00
C SER A 51 -8.66 -2.56 -14.00
N VAL A 52 -8.83 -1.82 -12.90
CA VAL A 52 -8.36 -0.43 -12.78
C VAL A 52 -6.86 -0.37 -12.59
N LEU A 53 -6.34 -1.28 -11.76
CA LEU A 53 -4.92 -1.32 -11.44
C LEU A 53 -4.09 -1.96 -12.56
N ASP A 54 -4.73 -2.65 -13.51
CA ASP A 54 -4.10 -3.41 -14.60
C ASP A 54 -2.91 -4.26 -14.12
N ARG A 55 -3.07 -4.88 -12.94
CA ARG A 55 -2.00 -5.60 -12.28
C ARG A 55 -1.97 -7.04 -12.80
N PRO A 56 -0.82 -7.54 -13.30
CA PRO A 56 -0.67 -8.96 -13.59
C PRO A 56 -0.83 -9.74 -12.28
N ARG A 57 -1.62 -10.82 -12.32
CA ARG A 57 -1.72 -11.74 -11.19
C ARG A 57 -0.39 -12.43 -10.99
N LYS A 58 0.36 -12.01 -9.98
CA LYS A 58 1.54 -12.75 -9.50
C LYS A 58 1.02 -13.86 -8.58
N SER A 59 0.96 -15.09 -9.06
CA SER A 59 0.83 -16.25 -8.17
C SER A 59 2.20 -16.87 -7.95
N ILE A 60 2.57 -17.07 -6.70
CA ILE A 60 3.74 -17.86 -6.35
C ILE A 60 3.28 -19.31 -6.33
N VAL A 61 3.85 -20.12 -7.22
CA VAL A 61 3.58 -21.56 -7.29
C VAL A 61 4.78 -22.28 -6.67
N MET A 62 4.55 -22.96 -5.54
CA MET A 62 5.59 -23.66 -4.78
C MET A 62 5.47 -25.17 -5.03
N ASP A 63 5.88 -25.62 -6.22
CA ASP A 63 5.77 -27.04 -6.62
C ASP A 63 6.95 -27.89 -6.12
N HIS A 64 8.09 -27.27 -5.86
CA HIS A 64 9.31 -27.93 -5.42
C HIS A 64 9.95 -27.13 -4.28
N LEU A 65 10.37 -27.84 -3.24
CA LEU A 65 11.14 -27.27 -2.15
C LEU A 65 12.54 -27.87 -2.16
N ILE A 66 13.55 -27.01 -2.25
CA ILE A 66 14.95 -27.39 -2.18
C ILE A 66 15.39 -27.21 -0.72
N SER A 67 15.82 -28.29 -0.07
CA SER A 67 16.39 -28.26 1.27
C SER A 67 17.80 -28.87 1.28
N GLU A 68 18.74 -28.16 1.89
CA GLU A 68 20.09 -28.65 2.11
C GLU A 68 20.17 -29.30 3.50
N ASN A 69 20.69 -30.52 3.54
CA ASN A 69 20.97 -31.20 4.80
C ASN A 69 22.31 -30.72 5.40
N ILE A 70 22.51 -31.01 6.69
CA ILE A 70 23.72 -30.63 7.43
C ILE A 70 25.01 -31.18 6.78
N SER A 71 24.91 -32.28 6.02
CA SER A 71 26.01 -32.90 5.28
C SER A 71 26.30 -32.25 3.91
N GLY A 72 25.54 -31.23 3.50
CA GLY A 72 25.65 -30.58 2.18
C GLY A 72 24.84 -31.26 1.07
N ASP A 73 24.10 -32.32 1.38
CA ASP A 73 23.25 -32.99 0.40
C ASP A 73 21.98 -32.19 0.10
N ILE A 74 21.72 -31.96 -1.18
CA ILE A 74 20.55 -31.23 -1.67
C ILE A 74 19.39 -32.21 -1.89
N THR A 75 18.28 -31.96 -1.23
CA THR A 75 17.04 -32.73 -1.36
C THR A 75 15.95 -31.87 -2.01
N ILE A 76 15.24 -32.45 -2.98
CA ILE A 76 14.13 -31.79 -3.67
C ILE A 76 12.84 -32.50 -3.27
N THR A 77 11.99 -31.81 -2.51
CA THR A 77 10.65 -32.31 -2.15
C THR A 77 9.64 -31.83 -3.19
N THR A 78 8.92 -32.75 -3.81
CA THR A 78 7.85 -32.48 -4.79
C THR A 78 6.45 -32.81 -4.25
N ASP A 79 6.36 -33.52 -3.12
CA ASP A 79 5.07 -33.84 -2.52
C ASP A 79 4.36 -32.61 -1.94
N LYS A 80 3.09 -32.42 -2.30
CA LYS A 80 2.34 -31.19 -1.98
C LYS A 80 2.08 -31.04 -0.49
N ASP A 81 1.78 -32.13 0.21
CA ASP A 81 1.45 -32.08 1.62
C ASP A 81 2.73 -31.93 2.47
N GLU A 82 3.82 -32.58 2.06
CA GLU A 82 5.13 -32.36 2.65
C GLU A 82 5.62 -30.92 2.49
N ILE A 83 5.49 -30.32 1.29
CA ILE A 83 5.84 -28.91 1.04
C ILE A 83 5.03 -27.99 1.97
N LYS A 84 3.70 -28.17 2.06
CA LYS A 84 2.86 -27.34 2.94
C LYS A 84 3.29 -27.43 4.40
N ASN A 85 3.60 -28.63 4.88
CA ASN A 85 4.02 -28.84 6.26
C ASN A 85 5.39 -28.20 6.53
N LYS A 86 6.36 -28.37 5.63
CA LYS A 86 7.69 -27.74 5.74
C LYS A 86 7.60 -26.21 5.69
N VAL A 87 6.82 -25.65 4.78
CA VAL A 87 6.61 -24.20 4.67
C VAL A 87 5.95 -23.65 5.93
N ARG A 88 4.90 -24.31 6.43
CA ARG A 88 4.23 -23.91 7.68
C ARG A 88 5.22 -23.90 8.85
N ASN A 89 6.01 -24.98 9.00
CA ASN A 89 6.98 -25.10 10.08
C ASN A 89 8.08 -24.03 9.97
N HIS A 90 8.60 -23.79 8.76
CA HIS A 90 9.61 -22.76 8.52
C HIS A 90 9.12 -21.38 8.95
N PHE A 91 7.94 -20.95 8.49
CA PHE A 91 7.41 -19.64 8.85
C PHE A 91 7.02 -19.53 10.32
N TYR A 92 6.48 -20.59 10.91
CA TYR A 92 6.20 -20.64 12.35
C TYR A 92 7.47 -20.43 13.18
N ASN A 93 8.55 -21.13 12.84
CA ASN A 93 9.84 -21.02 13.52
C ASN A 93 10.52 -19.66 13.24
N TRP A 94 10.38 -19.12 12.04
CA TRP A 94 10.86 -17.77 11.70
C TRP A 94 10.23 -16.68 12.57
N THR A 95 8.91 -16.79 12.82
CA THR A 95 8.16 -15.85 13.67
C THR A 95 8.17 -16.21 15.15
N SER A 96 8.85 -17.30 15.52
CA SER A 96 8.94 -17.69 16.93
C SER A 96 9.71 -16.64 17.73
N LYS A 97 9.41 -16.57 19.03
CA LYS A 97 10.04 -15.62 19.95
C LYS A 97 11.56 -15.72 19.81
N ARG A 98 12.20 -14.67 19.32
CA ARG A 98 13.65 -14.62 19.21
C ARG A 98 14.23 -14.75 20.61
N ASN A 99 15.08 -15.75 20.82
CA ASN A 99 15.88 -15.83 22.02
C ASN A 99 17.02 -14.82 21.86
N THR A 100 16.77 -13.57 22.23
CA THR A 100 17.77 -12.50 22.20
C THR A 100 18.90 -12.86 23.16
N ASP A 101 20.12 -12.91 22.65
CA ASP A 101 21.30 -13.17 23.47
C ASP A 101 21.44 -12.07 24.54
N ILE A 102 21.22 -12.44 25.79
CA ILE A 102 21.29 -11.54 26.95
C ILE A 102 22.71 -10.98 27.08
N LEU A 103 23.75 -11.73 26.67
CA LEU A 103 25.13 -11.25 26.67
C LEU A 103 25.35 -10.11 25.68
N LEU A 104 24.65 -10.12 24.54
CA LEU A 104 24.68 -9.01 23.59
C LEU A 104 24.02 -7.77 24.20
N MET A 105 22.88 -7.94 24.89
CA MET A 105 22.22 -6.83 25.59
C MET A 105 23.11 -6.23 26.68
N ASN A 106 23.86 -7.05 27.42
CA ASN A 106 24.78 -6.57 28.45
C ASN A 106 25.89 -5.66 27.89
N LYS A 107 26.33 -5.88 26.64
CA LYS A 107 27.31 -4.98 25.98
C LYS A 107 26.75 -3.58 25.73
N TRP A 108 25.44 -3.48 25.49
CA TRP A 108 24.77 -2.21 25.24
C TRP A 108 24.25 -1.54 26.51
N ALA A 109 24.08 -2.30 27.60
CA ALA A 109 23.55 -1.80 28.86
C ALA A 109 24.29 -0.55 29.36
N GLU A 110 25.61 -0.51 29.22
CA GLU A 110 26.42 0.66 29.61
C GLU A 110 26.05 1.93 28.82
N PHE A 111 25.77 1.81 27.52
CA PHE A 111 25.42 2.93 26.64
C PHE A 111 23.99 3.44 26.83
N TYR A 112 23.09 2.59 27.33
CA TYR A 112 21.69 2.93 27.58
C TYR A 112 21.41 3.33 29.03
N ASN A 113 22.44 3.37 29.88
CA ASN A 113 22.30 3.93 31.22
C ASN A 113 21.91 5.41 31.14
N PRO A 114 21.01 5.89 32.02
CA PRO A 114 20.67 7.30 32.08
C PRO A 114 21.92 8.15 32.29
N LEU A 115 22.06 9.20 31.47
CA LEU A 115 23.14 10.17 31.64
C LEU A 115 22.89 10.98 32.91
N PRO A 116 23.91 11.20 33.77
CA PRO A 116 23.74 11.93 35.03
C PRO A 116 23.30 13.38 34.83
N ASP A 117 23.64 13.97 33.67
CA ASP A 117 23.29 15.35 33.31
C ASP A 117 21.87 15.48 32.75
N VAL A 118 21.18 14.36 32.51
CA VAL A 118 19.82 14.34 31.96
C VAL A 118 18.82 14.12 33.09
N ASP A 119 18.06 15.17 33.41
CA ASP A 119 16.97 15.06 34.37
C ASP A 119 15.78 14.33 33.73
N VAL A 120 15.33 13.23 34.36
CA VAL A 120 14.16 12.45 33.96
C VAL A 120 12.92 13.33 33.83
N ASN A 121 12.82 14.39 34.65
CA ASN A 121 11.69 15.31 34.64
C ASN A 121 11.56 16.13 33.36
N TRP A 122 12.63 16.30 32.56
CA TRP A 122 12.56 17.00 31.28
C TRP A 122 11.60 16.34 30.28
N TYR A 123 11.40 15.03 30.41
CA TYR A 123 10.51 14.28 29.54
C TYR A 123 9.06 14.23 30.03
N ASN A 124 8.78 14.69 31.26
CA ASN A 124 7.43 14.61 31.85
C ASN A 124 6.37 15.30 30.95
N SER A 125 6.73 16.40 30.29
CA SER A 125 5.84 17.09 29.34
C SER A 125 5.54 16.25 28.10
N LEU A 126 6.51 15.49 27.58
CA LEU A 126 6.31 14.54 26.48
C LEU A 126 5.48 13.33 26.92
N LEU A 127 5.47 13.05 28.22
CA LEU A 127 4.68 12.00 28.83
C LEU A 127 3.23 12.43 29.12
N LEU A 128 2.83 13.65 28.79
CA LEU A 128 1.43 14.06 28.86
C LEU A 128 0.64 13.50 27.67
N ASN A 129 -0.66 13.31 27.88
CA ASN A 129 -1.56 12.92 26.79
C ASN A 129 -1.96 14.18 26.02
N VAL A 130 -1.90 14.11 24.70
CA VAL A 130 -2.35 15.20 23.81
C VAL A 130 -3.82 15.51 24.10
N GLU A 131 -4.13 16.77 24.40
CA GLU A 131 -5.49 17.24 24.62
C GLU A 131 -6.19 17.59 23.30
N ILE A 132 -7.52 17.54 23.28
CA ILE A 132 -8.27 17.81 22.06
C ILE A 132 -8.16 19.28 21.64
N ASP A 133 -8.13 20.20 22.61
CA ASP A 133 -8.01 21.63 22.37
C ASP A 133 -6.64 21.97 21.79
N GLU A 134 -5.57 21.39 22.35
CA GLU A 134 -4.20 21.48 21.81
C GLU A 134 -4.13 20.98 20.36
N LEU A 135 -4.79 19.85 20.06
CA LEU A 135 -4.82 19.30 18.71
C LEU A 135 -5.57 20.23 17.73
N ILE A 136 -6.69 20.82 18.15
CA ILE A 136 -7.47 21.77 17.34
C ILE A 136 -6.65 23.04 17.07
N GLU A 137 -6.02 23.60 18.10
CA GLU A 137 -5.16 24.79 17.97
C GLU A 137 -4.00 24.51 17.01
N THR A 138 -3.36 23.35 17.15
CA THR A 138 -2.27 22.93 16.27
C THR A 138 -2.73 22.82 14.82
N ILE A 139 -3.83 22.11 14.55
CA ILE A 139 -4.35 21.91 13.19
C ILE A 139 -4.77 23.24 12.55
N THR A 140 -5.40 24.12 13.32
CA THR A 140 -5.85 25.43 12.81
C THR A 140 -4.67 26.35 12.47
N SER A 141 -3.59 26.29 13.24
CA SER A 141 -2.36 27.06 13.03
C SER A 141 -1.56 26.66 11.77
N LEU A 142 -1.81 25.47 11.21
CA LEU A 142 -1.05 24.98 10.05
C LEU A 142 -1.18 25.90 8.83
N PRO A 143 -0.12 26.13 8.04
CA PRO A 143 -0.20 26.96 6.84
C PRO A 143 -0.96 26.26 5.70
N ASN A 144 -1.82 27.00 5.00
CA ASN A 144 -2.54 26.50 3.83
C ASN A 144 -1.63 26.44 2.59
N LYS A 145 -2.01 25.60 1.61
CA LYS A 145 -1.38 25.45 0.29
C LYS A 145 0.08 25.01 0.32
N LYS A 146 0.49 24.29 1.37
CA LYS A 146 1.79 23.61 1.41
C LYS A 146 1.79 22.40 0.47
N ALA A 147 2.97 22.07 -0.04
CA ALA A 147 3.14 20.85 -0.83
C ALA A 147 2.82 19.63 0.05
N PRO A 148 1.93 18.73 -0.39
CA PRO A 148 1.64 17.52 0.36
C PRO A 148 2.86 16.59 0.35
N GLY A 149 3.02 15.81 1.44
CA GLY A 149 4.08 14.82 1.56
C GLY A 149 3.83 13.57 0.68
N GLN A 150 4.56 12.49 0.96
CA GLN A 150 4.43 11.22 0.22
C GLN A 150 3.02 10.59 0.29
N SER A 151 2.25 10.91 1.32
CA SER A 151 0.84 10.50 1.46
C SER A 151 -0.10 11.25 0.52
N ASN A 152 0.37 12.32 -0.13
CA ASN A 152 -0.41 13.23 -0.98
C ASN A 152 -1.61 13.88 -0.24
N LEU A 153 -1.57 13.93 1.09
CA LEU A 153 -2.59 14.57 1.93
C LEU A 153 -2.20 16.02 2.22
N GLN A 154 -3.14 16.94 2.01
CA GLN A 154 -2.96 18.36 2.29
C GLN A 154 -3.45 18.71 3.70
N TYR A 155 -2.90 19.74 4.33
CA TYR A 155 -3.27 20.13 5.70
C TYR A 155 -4.73 20.56 5.83
N GLU A 156 -5.30 21.12 4.76
CA GLU A 156 -6.70 21.52 4.65
C GLU A 156 -7.66 20.37 4.96
N TRP A 157 -7.26 19.13 4.68
CA TRP A 157 -8.10 17.95 4.96
C TRP A 157 -8.32 17.78 6.46
N PHE A 158 -7.29 18.03 7.26
CA PHE A 158 -7.37 17.96 8.72
C PHE A 158 -8.14 19.14 9.31
N LYS A 159 -8.06 20.32 8.68
CA LYS A 159 -8.83 21.51 9.08
C LYS A 159 -10.34 21.36 8.87
N HIS A 160 -10.73 20.59 7.85
CA HIS A 160 -12.14 20.31 7.54
C HIS A 160 -12.64 18.99 8.14
N LEU A 161 -11.83 18.33 8.97
CA LEU A 161 -12.19 17.07 9.58
C LEU A 161 -13.29 17.28 10.64
N PRO A 162 -14.36 16.47 10.65
CA PRO A 162 -15.37 16.56 11.70
C PRO A 162 -14.78 16.17 13.06
N MET A 163 -15.41 16.63 14.14
CA MET A 163 -14.95 16.38 15.51
C MET A 163 -14.66 14.90 15.80
N ALA A 164 -15.54 14.01 15.35
CA ALA A 164 -15.35 12.56 15.50
C ALA A 164 -14.03 12.04 14.86
N GLY A 165 -13.58 12.64 13.75
CA GLY A 165 -12.31 12.30 13.12
C GLY A 165 -11.09 12.85 13.88
N LEU A 166 -11.24 14.03 14.50
CA LEU A 166 -10.21 14.59 15.37
C LEU A 166 -10.05 13.76 16.64
N GLU A 167 -11.15 13.30 17.23
CA GLU A 167 -11.14 12.38 18.37
C GLU A 167 -10.44 11.05 18.04
N GLN A 168 -10.70 10.47 16.87
CA GLN A 168 -9.99 9.26 16.43
C GLN A 168 -8.49 9.51 16.21
N SER A 169 -8.13 10.66 15.62
CA SER A 169 -6.73 11.03 15.42
C SER A 169 -6.01 11.20 16.76
N MET A 170 -6.65 11.85 17.72
CA MET A 170 -6.17 11.97 19.10
C MET A 170 -6.02 10.62 19.77
N GLN A 171 -7.00 9.70 19.61
CA GLN A 171 -6.90 8.34 20.14
C GLN A 171 -5.67 7.62 19.58
N VAL A 172 -5.42 7.70 18.27
CA VAL A 172 -4.22 7.11 17.64
C VAL A 172 -2.94 7.70 18.20
N MET A 173 -2.86 9.03 18.39
CA MET A 173 -1.69 9.68 19.00
C MET A 173 -1.47 9.26 20.45
N ARG A 174 -2.55 8.96 21.19
CA ARG A 174 -2.52 8.45 22.56
C ARG A 174 -2.21 6.94 22.66
N ILE A 175 -2.17 6.20 21.55
CA ILE A 175 -1.67 4.82 21.54
C ILE A 175 -0.15 4.86 21.77
N ARG A 176 0.23 4.93 23.04
CA ARG A 176 1.61 4.87 23.52
C ARG A 176 2.28 3.55 23.15
N LEU A 177 3.60 3.65 23.01
CA LEU A 177 4.61 2.61 23.23
C LEU A 177 4.44 1.95 24.62
N LYS A 178 3.42 1.12 24.83
CA LYS A 178 3.34 0.19 25.99
C LYS A 178 4.33 -0.97 25.86
N VAL A 179 5.55 -0.69 25.39
CA VAL A 179 6.62 -1.67 25.17
C VAL A 179 7.79 -1.41 26.13
N LEU A 180 7.66 -0.44 27.05
CA LEU A 180 8.71 -0.05 27.99
C LEU A 180 8.30 -0.14 29.46
N ASP A 181 7.33 -0.99 29.78
CA ASP A 181 7.10 -1.51 31.15
C ASP A 181 7.19 -3.04 31.14
#